data_AF-A0A832L139-F1
#
_entry.id   AF-A0A832L139-F1
#
_cell.length_a   1.000
_cell.length_b   1.000
_cell.length_c   1.000
_cell.angle_alpha   90.00
_cell.angle_beta   90.00
_cell.angle_gamma   90.00
#
_symmetry.space_group_name_H-M   'P 1'
#
loop_
_entity.id
_entity.type
_entity.pdbx_description
1 polymer ?
#
loop_
_entity_poly.entity_id
_entity_poly.type
_entity_poly.pdbx_seq_one_letter_code
_entity_poly.pdbx_strand_id
1 'polypeptide(L)'
;MKNINADKTYLYGLEHASHDFTNPGSLGKNIFTNAFPIAVAQYIANYRNLKIPLIKAQYMENAISTNHELASWESIIGTDPKTANFLFEEIYSGFKKYTDNMPNKSDIVVADKKGIHSRPFEVKLVVVPNSQTATKDHKEQSCEIVVRPPTVEQLAFSLANSYGAGRRTELLDIITDCLDRPMDYQWSNESWMQSRIVKVMEAANKIVQKGIDLQTPFAITAIWRTEGQKPILEENAFDVFVWTDMAFLQLFTDKVSNRGSGTAKSITRPERSLVWLVSALFDYAAQRTLNFSKHHSQITYGTQTDKAGAFAGDIPLKHLKSQEFFNPRIKKDELENVVSKEAFDYLMPERRLDSAIMIQHLINLASKSEN
;
A
#
# COMPACT_ATOMS: atom_id res chain seq x y z
N MET A 1 -20.76 22.16 -31.10
CA MET A 1 -20.98 20.71 -30.87
C MET A 1 -19.82 19.96 -31.50
N LYS A 2 -18.87 19.50 -30.69
CA LYS A 2 -17.84 18.52 -31.09
C LYS A 2 -18.14 17.25 -30.29
N ASN A 3 -18.33 16.15 -31.00
CA ASN A 3 -18.61 14.82 -30.44
C ASN A 3 -17.53 14.46 -29.41
N ILE A 4 -17.92 14.37 -28.15
CA ILE A 4 -17.19 13.64 -27.12
C ILE A 4 -17.77 12.23 -27.14
N ASN A 5 -17.32 11.40 -28.09
CA ASN A 5 -17.23 9.98 -27.79
C ASN A 5 -15.95 9.85 -26.97
N ALA A 6 -16.06 10.05 -25.66
CA ALA A 6 -15.05 9.53 -24.76
C ALA A 6 -15.20 8.00 -24.88
N ASP A 7 -14.22 7.33 -25.47
CA ASP A 7 -14.20 5.88 -25.51
C ASP A 7 -14.33 5.38 -24.07
N LYS A 8 -15.45 4.71 -23.79
CA LYS A 8 -15.79 4.24 -22.45
C LYS A 8 -14.78 3.15 -22.08
N THR A 9 -13.88 3.44 -21.15
CA THR A 9 -12.90 2.47 -20.65
C THR A 9 -13.60 1.35 -19.88
N TYR A 10 -12.98 0.16 -19.86
CA TYR A 10 -13.44 -0.99 -19.07
C TYR A 10 -13.38 -0.75 -17.56
N LEU A 11 -12.55 0.19 -17.11
CA LEU A 11 -12.39 0.58 -15.71
C LEU A 11 -12.71 2.06 -15.53
N TYR A 12 -13.55 2.37 -14.55
CA TYR A 12 -14.00 3.74 -14.26
C TYR A 12 -12.83 4.68 -13.92
N GLY A 13 -12.80 5.86 -14.56
CA GLY A 13 -11.86 6.93 -14.22
C GLY A 13 -10.40 6.67 -14.60
N LEU A 14 -10.15 5.72 -15.52
CA LEU A 14 -8.84 5.37 -16.06
C LEU A 14 -8.69 5.72 -17.55
N GLU A 15 -9.37 6.78 -18.01
CA GLU A 15 -9.27 7.30 -19.37
C GLU A 15 -7.89 7.90 -19.68
N HIS A 16 -7.16 8.29 -18.63
CA HIS A 16 -5.82 8.87 -18.69
C HIS A 16 -4.78 7.97 -18.00
N ALA A 17 -4.86 6.67 -18.25
CA ALA A 17 -3.87 5.70 -17.75
C ALA A 17 -2.77 5.43 -18.78
N SER A 18 -1.59 4.98 -18.32
CA SER A 18 -0.52 4.52 -19.20
C SER A 18 -0.86 3.21 -19.93
N HIS A 19 -1.80 2.42 -19.40
CA HIS A 19 -2.39 1.27 -20.08
C HIS A 19 -3.69 1.69 -20.79
N ASP A 20 -3.93 1.11 -21.96
CA ASP A 20 -5.17 1.31 -22.71
C ASP A 20 -6.28 0.41 -22.16
N PHE A 21 -7.19 0.96 -21.35
CA PHE A 21 -8.34 0.23 -20.81
C PHE A 21 -9.53 0.15 -21.75
N THR A 22 -9.37 0.42 -23.05
CA THR A 22 -10.30 -0.01 -24.11
C THR A 22 -9.85 -1.33 -24.75
N ASN A 23 -8.61 -1.75 -24.47
CA ASN A 23 -8.02 -3.00 -24.94
C ASN A 23 -8.21 -4.14 -23.93
N PRO A 24 -8.80 -5.28 -24.33
CA PRO A 24 -8.94 -6.47 -23.49
C PRO A 24 -7.64 -6.94 -22.82
N GLY A 25 -6.48 -6.74 -23.46
CA GLY A 25 -5.18 -7.11 -22.89
C GLY A 25 -4.84 -6.43 -21.56
N SER A 26 -5.41 -5.24 -21.30
CA SER A 26 -5.22 -4.49 -20.05
C SER A 26 -6.02 -5.06 -18.88
N LEU A 27 -6.95 -6.00 -19.13
CA LEU A 27 -7.67 -6.75 -18.11
C LEU A 27 -6.90 -8.00 -17.65
N GLY A 28 -5.70 -8.22 -18.21
CA GLY A 28 -4.80 -9.28 -17.80
C GLY A 28 -4.38 -9.18 -16.33
N LYS A 29 -4.01 -10.33 -15.77
CA LYS A 29 -3.74 -10.56 -14.35
C LYS A 29 -2.92 -9.45 -13.65
N ASN A 30 -1.79 -9.07 -14.24
CA ASN A 30 -0.83 -8.16 -13.61
C ASN A 30 -1.28 -6.69 -13.69
N ILE A 31 -2.05 -6.31 -14.71
CA ILE A 31 -2.50 -4.92 -14.92
C ILE A 31 -3.78 -4.67 -14.11
N PHE A 32 -4.78 -5.54 -14.24
CA PHE A 32 -6.08 -5.38 -13.59
C PHE A 32 -5.98 -5.26 -12.06
N THR A 33 -5.06 -5.99 -11.43
CA THR A 33 -4.91 -5.96 -9.95
C THR A 33 -4.37 -4.65 -9.40
N ASN A 34 -3.54 -3.95 -10.17
CA ASN A 34 -3.08 -2.62 -9.79
C ASN A 34 -4.11 -1.55 -10.21
N ALA A 35 -4.82 -1.76 -11.32
CA ALA A 35 -5.78 -0.80 -11.86
C ALA A 35 -7.12 -0.77 -11.12
N PHE A 36 -7.68 -1.92 -10.75
CA PHE A 36 -8.99 -2.03 -10.08
C PHE A 36 -9.07 -1.21 -8.78
N PRO A 37 -8.06 -1.23 -7.87
CA PRO A 37 -8.02 -0.35 -6.70
C PRO A 37 -8.14 1.14 -7.04
N ILE A 38 -7.54 1.58 -8.14
CA ILE A 38 -7.59 2.97 -8.60
C ILE A 38 -8.97 3.30 -9.16
N ALA A 39 -9.56 2.39 -9.94
CA ALA A 39 -10.93 2.54 -10.43
C ALA A 39 -11.95 2.64 -9.29
N VAL A 40 -11.79 1.83 -8.24
CA VAL A 40 -12.58 1.91 -7.00
C VAL A 40 -12.43 3.29 -6.34
N ALA A 41 -11.19 3.78 -6.18
CA ALA A 41 -10.94 5.10 -5.60
C ALA A 41 -11.56 6.23 -6.45
N GLN A 42 -11.40 6.17 -7.76
CA GLN A 42 -11.99 7.11 -8.71
C GLN A 42 -13.51 7.12 -8.64
N TYR A 43 -14.14 5.95 -8.54
CA TYR A 43 -15.59 5.83 -8.43
C TYR A 43 -16.12 6.44 -7.12
N ILE A 44 -15.48 6.11 -5.98
CA ILE A 44 -15.84 6.69 -4.67
C ILE A 44 -15.71 8.22 -4.71
N ALA A 45 -14.63 8.74 -5.29
CA ALA A 45 -14.35 10.16 -5.32
C ALA A 45 -15.22 10.94 -6.31
N ASN A 46 -15.30 10.51 -7.56
CA ASN A 46 -15.88 11.30 -8.64
C ASN A 46 -17.36 11.03 -8.87
N TYR A 47 -17.83 9.79 -8.63
CA TYR A 47 -19.23 9.43 -8.80
C TYR A 47 -20.00 9.54 -7.49
N ARG A 48 -19.51 8.89 -6.42
CA ARG A 48 -20.17 8.91 -5.11
C ARG A 48 -19.91 10.20 -4.33
N ASN A 49 -18.94 11.00 -4.74
CA ASN A 49 -18.53 12.25 -4.09
C ASN A 49 -18.19 12.05 -2.59
N LEU A 50 -17.52 10.94 -2.29
CA LEU A 50 -17.12 10.57 -0.94
C LEU A 50 -15.61 10.74 -0.76
N LYS A 51 -15.22 11.07 0.48
CA LYS A 51 -13.82 11.15 0.90
C LYS A 51 -13.24 9.76 1.14
N ILE A 52 -11.93 9.62 1.03
CA ILE A 52 -11.20 8.37 1.23
C ILE A 52 -10.59 8.34 2.65
N PRO A 53 -10.71 7.23 3.39
CA PRO A 53 -9.96 7.00 4.62
C PRO A 53 -8.44 7.07 4.38
N LEU A 54 -7.83 8.12 4.92
CA LEU A 54 -6.38 8.29 5.01
C LEU A 54 -5.93 7.85 6.40
N ILE A 55 -5.19 6.75 6.45
CA ILE A 55 -4.56 6.20 7.64
C ILE A 55 -3.26 6.95 7.88
N LYS A 56 -3.24 7.73 8.97
CA LYS A 56 -2.11 8.58 9.35
C LYS A 56 -1.45 8.04 10.60
N ALA A 57 -0.14 8.24 10.71
CA ALA A 57 0.57 8.05 11.95
C ALA A 57 0.19 9.18 12.93
N GLN A 58 0.00 8.82 14.19
CA GLN A 58 -0.21 9.76 15.29
C GLN A 58 0.68 9.38 16.47
N TYR A 59 1.03 10.37 17.29
CA TYR A 59 1.78 10.19 18.52
C TYR A 59 0.93 10.71 19.67
N MET A 60 0.44 9.80 20.49
CA MET A 60 -0.43 10.10 21.63
C MET A 60 -0.02 9.21 22.81
N GLU A 61 -0.10 9.75 24.03
CA GLU A 61 0.17 8.99 25.26
C GLU A 61 1.56 8.30 25.27
N ASN A 62 2.57 9.00 24.75
CA ASN A 62 3.93 8.48 24.58
C ASN A 62 4.07 7.25 23.67
N ALA A 63 3.05 6.92 22.89
CA ALA A 63 3.03 5.81 21.96
C ALA A 63 2.68 6.26 20.54
N ILE A 64 3.21 5.55 19.55
CA ILE A 64 2.85 5.74 18.16
C ILE A 64 1.68 4.82 17.85
N SER A 65 0.68 5.36 17.16
CA SER A 65 -0.46 4.61 16.66
C SER A 65 -0.92 5.19 15.32
N THR A 66 -2.05 4.69 14.81
CA THR A 66 -2.67 5.24 13.61
C THR A 66 -4.07 5.74 13.89
N ASN A 67 -4.48 6.79 13.19
CA ASN A 67 -5.86 7.24 13.11
C ASN A 67 -6.32 7.35 11.65
N HIS A 68 -7.63 7.42 11.46
CA HIS A 68 -8.24 7.67 10.16
C HIS A 68 -8.67 9.13 10.05
N GLU A 69 -8.36 9.74 8.92
CA GLU A 69 -8.90 11.02 8.49
C GLU A 69 -9.60 10.84 7.15
N LEU A 70 -10.82 11.34 7.00
CA LEU A 70 -11.46 11.35 5.69
C LEU A 70 -10.90 12.51 4.85
N ALA A 71 -10.12 12.19 3.83
CA ALA A 71 -9.46 13.15 2.94
C ALA A 71 -10.06 13.12 1.52
N SER A 72 -10.06 14.25 0.82
CA SER A 72 -10.47 14.26 -0.59
C SER A 72 -9.45 13.51 -1.44
N TRP A 73 -9.92 12.82 -2.49
CA TRP A 73 -9.03 12.10 -3.38
C TRP A 73 -7.99 13.01 -4.05
N GLU A 74 -8.40 14.23 -4.43
CA GLU A 74 -7.51 15.29 -4.92
C GLU A 74 -6.36 15.61 -3.96
N SER A 75 -6.64 15.74 -2.65
CA SER A 75 -5.61 16.02 -1.64
C SER A 75 -4.63 14.86 -1.47
N ILE A 76 -5.11 13.62 -1.65
CA ILE A 76 -4.31 12.42 -1.54
C ILE A 76 -3.37 12.28 -2.73
N ILE A 77 -3.89 12.40 -3.95
CA ILE A 77 -3.10 12.23 -5.19
C ILE A 77 -2.36 13.50 -5.61
N GLY A 78 -2.66 14.64 -4.99
CA GLY A 78 -2.00 15.93 -5.22
C GLY A 78 -2.36 16.62 -6.54
N THR A 79 -3.45 16.22 -7.20
CA THR A 79 -3.94 16.80 -8.46
C THR A 79 -5.42 16.50 -8.64
N ASP A 80 -6.11 17.23 -9.53
CA ASP A 80 -7.51 16.98 -9.87
C ASP A 80 -7.70 15.55 -10.42
N PRO A 81 -8.50 14.69 -9.73
CA PRO A 81 -8.70 13.30 -10.10
C PRO A 81 -9.38 13.09 -11.45
N LYS A 82 -10.08 14.10 -11.98
CA LYS A 82 -10.75 14.02 -13.29
C LYS A 82 -9.80 14.20 -14.47
N THR A 83 -8.62 14.79 -14.23
CA THR A 83 -7.63 15.08 -15.27
C THR A 83 -6.25 14.51 -14.94
N ALA A 84 -6.16 13.73 -13.86
CA ALA A 84 -4.95 13.05 -13.43
C ALA A 84 -4.53 11.97 -14.43
N ASN A 85 -3.24 11.85 -14.67
CA ASN A 85 -2.65 10.74 -15.41
C ASN A 85 -2.20 9.65 -14.44
N PHE A 86 -2.58 8.40 -14.71
CA PHE A 86 -2.28 7.22 -13.89
C PHE A 86 -1.22 6.36 -14.57
N LEU A 87 0.04 6.54 -14.18
CA LEU A 87 1.20 5.92 -14.82
C LEU A 87 1.60 4.64 -14.06
N PHE A 88 1.15 3.50 -14.53
CA PHE A 88 1.47 2.18 -13.94
C PHE A 88 2.94 1.80 -14.20
N GLU A 89 3.57 1.21 -13.18
CA GLU A 89 4.96 0.71 -13.26
C GLU A 89 5.96 1.78 -13.75
N GLU A 90 5.81 3.00 -13.24
CA GLU A 90 6.63 4.18 -13.60
C GLU A 90 7.61 4.57 -12.49
N ILE A 91 8.75 5.15 -12.87
CA ILE A 91 9.73 5.66 -11.90
C ILE A 91 9.32 7.07 -11.48
N TYR A 92 9.03 7.26 -10.19
CA TYR A 92 8.72 8.58 -9.67
C TYR A 92 9.94 9.51 -9.73
N SER A 93 9.84 10.58 -10.52
CA SER A 93 10.92 11.54 -10.74
C SER A 93 11.40 12.23 -9.46
N GLY A 94 10.51 12.42 -8.48
CA GLY A 94 10.86 13.04 -7.20
C GLY A 94 11.85 12.24 -6.35
N PHE A 95 12.03 10.93 -6.62
CA PHE A 95 12.98 10.08 -5.90
C PHE A 95 14.41 10.12 -6.45
N LYS A 96 14.61 10.56 -7.70
CA LYS A 96 15.93 10.58 -8.36
C LYS A 96 16.97 11.42 -7.61
N LYS A 97 16.56 12.43 -6.84
CA LYS A 97 17.46 13.30 -6.07
C LYS A 97 18.02 12.67 -4.79
N TYR A 98 17.58 11.46 -4.44
CA TYR A 98 18.00 10.76 -3.20
C TYR A 98 18.94 9.59 -3.46
N THR A 99 19.27 9.30 -4.71
CA THR A 99 20.11 8.15 -5.08
C THR A 99 20.94 8.47 -6.31
N ASP A 100 22.14 7.90 -6.39
CA ASP A 100 22.95 7.90 -7.62
C ASP A 100 22.59 6.74 -8.55
N ASN A 101 21.74 5.82 -8.09
CA ASN A 101 21.20 4.71 -8.88
C ASN A 101 19.84 5.07 -9.47
N MET A 102 19.26 4.16 -10.26
CA MET A 102 17.86 4.28 -10.66
C MET A 102 16.95 3.68 -9.59
N PRO A 103 15.98 4.45 -9.04
CA PRO A 103 14.95 3.87 -8.17
C PRO A 103 14.16 2.79 -8.91
N ASN A 104 13.69 1.77 -8.17
CA ASN A 104 12.68 0.88 -8.70
C ASN A 104 11.38 1.64 -9.06
N LYS A 105 10.63 1.08 -10.00
CA LYS A 105 9.29 1.56 -10.38
C LYS A 105 8.34 1.44 -9.19
N SER A 106 7.45 2.41 -9.03
CA SER A 106 6.30 2.31 -8.14
C SER A 106 5.17 1.57 -8.87
N ASP A 107 4.29 0.87 -8.15
CA ASP A 107 3.11 0.23 -8.75
C ASP A 107 2.30 1.25 -9.59
N ILE A 108 2.19 2.50 -9.09
CA ILE A 108 1.63 3.62 -9.83
C ILE A 108 2.29 4.95 -9.48
N VAL A 109 2.41 5.83 -10.48
CA VAL A 109 2.73 7.24 -10.31
C VAL A 109 1.57 8.07 -10.84
N VAL A 110 1.04 8.96 -10.01
CA VAL A 110 0.06 9.96 -10.44
C VAL A 110 0.80 11.19 -10.96
N ALA A 111 0.34 11.72 -12.07
CA ALA A 111 0.80 12.98 -12.63
C ALA A 111 -0.38 13.91 -12.93
N ASP A 112 -0.13 15.22 -12.91
CA ASP A 112 -1.12 16.21 -13.33
C ASP A 112 -1.38 16.13 -14.85
N LYS A 113 -2.33 16.94 -15.34
CA LYS A 113 -2.66 17.02 -16.77
C LYS A 113 -1.49 17.44 -17.69
N LYS A 114 -0.40 17.97 -17.14
CA LYS A 114 0.81 18.37 -17.86
C LYS A 114 1.89 17.29 -17.83
N GLY A 115 1.63 16.17 -17.16
CA GLY A 115 2.58 15.07 -16.99
C GLY A 115 3.58 15.31 -15.84
N ILE A 116 3.36 16.30 -14.96
CA ILE A 116 4.22 16.52 -13.80
C ILE A 116 3.81 15.55 -12.70
N HIS A 117 4.76 14.71 -12.25
CA HIS A 117 4.49 13.71 -11.22
C HIS A 117 4.10 14.37 -9.89
N SER A 118 2.96 13.97 -9.32
CA SER A 118 2.48 14.46 -8.04
C SER A 118 2.82 13.50 -6.89
N ARG A 119 2.50 12.21 -7.05
CA ARG A 119 2.61 11.17 -6.00
C ARG A 119 2.92 9.78 -6.57
N PRO A 120 3.85 9.02 -5.98
CA PRO A 120 3.93 7.58 -6.15
C PRO A 120 3.01 6.85 -5.18
N PHE A 121 2.50 5.69 -5.58
CA PHE A 121 1.82 4.77 -4.67
C PHE A 121 2.22 3.32 -4.90
N GLU A 122 2.25 2.58 -3.80
CA GLU A 122 2.24 1.13 -3.78
C GLU A 122 0.80 0.64 -3.64
N VAL A 123 0.37 -0.29 -4.49
CA VAL A 123 -1.02 -0.75 -4.56
C VAL A 123 -1.15 -2.13 -3.93
N LYS A 124 -2.16 -2.29 -3.08
CA LYS A 124 -2.50 -3.54 -2.40
C LYS A 124 -3.99 -3.82 -2.60
N LEU A 125 -4.30 -5.05 -2.97
CA LEU A 125 -5.67 -5.51 -3.18
C LEU A 125 -5.88 -6.75 -2.31
N VAL A 126 -6.75 -6.63 -1.31
CA VAL A 126 -6.86 -7.63 -0.25
C VAL A 126 -8.31 -8.07 -0.03
N VAL A 127 -8.48 -9.36 0.26
CA VAL A 127 -9.78 -9.94 0.58
C VAL A 127 -10.05 -9.86 2.08
N VAL A 128 -11.32 -9.65 2.45
CA VAL A 128 -11.80 -9.74 3.82
C VAL A 128 -13.05 -10.66 3.84
N PRO A 129 -13.11 -11.67 4.71
CA PRO A 129 -12.03 -12.14 5.57
C PRO A 129 -10.93 -12.88 4.78
N ASN A 130 -9.71 -12.85 5.32
CA ASN A 130 -8.67 -13.80 4.94
C ASN A 130 -8.96 -15.20 5.52
N SER A 131 -8.21 -16.22 5.09
CA SER A 131 -8.44 -17.61 5.50
C SER A 131 -8.32 -17.83 7.02
N GLN A 132 -7.48 -17.04 7.71
CA GLN A 132 -7.24 -17.17 9.15
C GLN A 132 -8.36 -16.59 10.01
N THR A 133 -9.18 -15.68 9.45
CA THR A 133 -10.23 -14.97 10.19
C THR A 133 -11.62 -15.24 9.65
N ALA A 134 -11.76 -16.06 8.60
CA ALA A 134 -13.03 -16.32 7.92
C ALA A 134 -14.10 -17.00 8.80
N THR A 135 -13.71 -17.68 9.87
CA THR A 135 -14.63 -18.30 10.82
C THR A 135 -14.89 -17.44 12.07
N LYS A 136 -14.27 -16.26 12.16
CA LYS A 136 -14.48 -15.33 13.27
C LYS A 136 -15.70 -14.46 13.03
N ASP A 137 -16.17 -13.83 14.11
CA ASP A 137 -17.22 -12.82 14.05
C ASP A 137 -16.81 -11.67 13.13
N HIS A 138 -17.80 -11.06 12.47
CA HIS A 138 -17.59 -10.05 11.44
C HIS A 138 -16.68 -8.88 11.87
N LYS A 139 -16.71 -8.50 13.16
CA LYS A 139 -15.86 -7.43 13.73
C LYS A 139 -14.40 -7.84 13.98
N GLU A 140 -14.12 -9.14 14.00
CA GLU A 140 -12.80 -9.72 14.18
C GLU A 140 -12.19 -10.25 12.87
N GLN A 141 -12.97 -10.19 11.79
CA GLN A 141 -12.51 -10.51 10.44
C GLN A 141 -11.48 -9.48 9.97
N SER A 142 -10.42 -9.98 9.31
CA SER A 142 -9.29 -9.15 8.88
C SER A 142 -8.80 -9.58 7.49
N CYS A 143 -7.83 -8.82 6.96
CA CYS A 143 -7.15 -9.12 5.70
C CYS A 143 -5.73 -9.63 5.93
N GLU A 144 -5.05 -9.96 4.83
CA GLU A 144 -3.60 -10.12 4.78
C GLU A 144 -3.00 -9.08 3.83
N ILE A 145 -2.07 -8.26 4.32
CA ILE A 145 -1.28 -7.32 3.51
C ILE A 145 0.08 -7.95 3.26
N VAL A 146 0.37 -8.25 1.99
CA VAL A 146 1.66 -8.79 1.56
C VAL A 146 2.53 -7.69 0.97
N VAL A 147 3.78 -7.63 1.40
CA VAL A 147 4.75 -6.60 0.99
C VAL A 147 5.94 -7.26 0.30
N ARG A 148 6.37 -6.67 -0.82
CA ARG A 148 7.55 -7.08 -1.60
C ARG A 148 8.73 -6.14 -1.33
N PRO A 149 9.97 -6.55 -1.61
CA PRO A 149 11.13 -5.67 -1.43
C PRO A 149 11.03 -4.30 -2.12
N PRO A 150 10.52 -4.18 -3.37
CA PRO A 150 10.35 -2.87 -4.01
C PRO A 150 9.47 -1.92 -3.18
N THR A 151 8.41 -2.40 -2.52
CA THR A 151 7.59 -1.59 -1.62
C THR A 151 8.39 -1.04 -0.44
N VAL A 152 9.35 -1.81 0.11
CA VAL A 152 10.22 -1.34 1.21
C VAL A 152 11.20 -0.29 0.71
N GLU A 153 11.70 -0.43 -0.52
CA GLU A 153 12.51 0.60 -1.17
C GLU A 153 11.72 1.88 -1.42
N GLN A 154 10.50 1.78 -1.97
CA GLN A 154 9.63 2.94 -2.15
C GLN A 154 9.33 3.61 -0.81
N LEU A 155 9.15 2.84 0.27
CA LEU A 155 8.97 3.37 1.62
C LEU A 155 10.22 4.13 2.10
N ALA A 156 11.42 3.61 1.84
CA ALA A 156 12.67 4.28 2.17
C ALA A 156 12.80 5.62 1.42
N PHE A 157 12.50 5.63 0.12
CA PHE A 157 12.47 6.86 -0.67
C PHE A 157 11.38 7.84 -0.22
N SER A 158 10.20 7.34 0.15
CA SER A 158 9.10 8.16 0.65
C SER A 158 9.48 8.85 1.96
N LEU A 159 10.08 8.13 2.91
CA LEU A 159 10.55 8.69 4.18
C LEU A 159 11.70 9.69 3.96
N ALA A 160 12.67 9.37 3.11
CA ALA A 160 13.73 10.31 2.72
C ALA A 160 13.13 11.58 2.08
N ASN A 161 12.05 11.42 1.30
CA ASN A 161 11.36 12.53 0.68
C ASN A 161 10.54 13.39 1.65
N SER A 162 9.86 12.77 2.61
CA SER A 162 9.11 13.45 3.67
C SER A 162 10.03 14.30 4.55
N TYR A 163 11.20 13.77 4.95
CA TYR A 163 12.23 14.56 5.65
C TYR A 163 12.87 15.61 4.74
N GLY A 164 13.07 15.26 3.47
CA GLY A 164 13.74 16.09 2.48
C GLY A 164 15.24 16.26 2.78
N ALA A 165 15.96 16.84 1.82
CA ALA A 165 17.41 17.01 1.93
C ALA A 165 17.84 17.88 3.13
N GLY A 166 16.98 18.83 3.56
CA GLY A 166 17.26 19.74 4.67
C GLY A 166 17.22 19.09 6.06
N ARG A 167 16.43 18.04 6.26
CA ARG A 167 16.33 17.32 7.55
C ARG A 167 17.10 15.99 7.54
N ARG A 168 18.00 15.79 6.58
CA ARG A 168 18.84 14.58 6.50
C ARG A 168 19.73 14.39 7.73
N THR A 169 20.29 15.47 8.28
CA THR A 169 21.10 15.40 9.52
C THR A 169 20.23 14.97 10.71
N GLU A 170 19.00 15.48 10.82
CA GLU A 170 18.07 15.03 11.86
C GLU A 170 17.76 13.53 11.74
N LEU A 171 17.58 13.02 10.52
CA LEU A 171 17.41 11.59 10.29
C LEU A 171 18.64 10.77 10.74
N LEU A 172 19.86 11.28 10.51
CA LEU A 172 21.09 10.66 10.99
C LEU A 172 21.15 10.63 12.52
N ASP A 173 20.82 11.76 13.17
CA ASP A 173 20.83 11.90 14.62
C ASP A 173 19.82 10.94 15.26
N ILE A 174 18.58 10.89 14.75
CA ILE A 174 17.54 9.97 15.22
C ILE A 174 18.04 8.52 15.20
N ILE A 175 18.65 8.09 14.09
CA ILE A 175 19.12 6.71 13.94
C ILE A 175 20.31 6.45 14.86
N THR A 176 21.26 7.37 14.94
CA THR A 176 22.47 7.21 15.75
C THR A 176 22.14 7.20 17.24
N ASP A 177 21.24 8.06 17.70
CA ASP A 177 20.79 8.12 19.10
C ASP A 177 20.13 6.81 19.56
N CYS A 178 19.45 6.10 18.67
CA CYS A 178 18.81 4.82 19.00
C CYS A 178 19.77 3.63 18.89
N LEU A 179 20.72 3.67 17.96
CA LEU A 179 21.62 2.55 17.63
C LEU A 179 23.00 2.65 18.31
N ASP A 180 23.31 3.77 18.97
CA ASP A 180 24.61 4.16 19.51
C ASP A 180 25.70 4.30 18.43
N ARG A 181 26.22 3.18 17.92
CA ARG A 181 27.32 3.12 16.94
C ARG A 181 26.92 2.31 15.70
N PRO A 182 26.00 2.82 14.87
CA PRO A 182 25.50 2.10 13.68
C PRO A 182 26.60 1.76 12.65
N MET A 183 27.73 2.46 12.65
CA MET A 183 28.88 2.11 11.81
C MET A 183 29.56 0.79 12.19
N ASP A 184 29.45 0.38 13.46
CA ASP A 184 30.04 -0.86 13.98
C ASP A 184 29.08 -2.05 13.85
N TYR A 185 27.87 -1.84 13.29
CA TYR A 185 26.85 -2.87 13.19
C TYR A 185 27.23 -3.95 12.18
N GLN A 186 27.12 -5.21 12.60
CA GLN A 186 27.21 -6.36 11.69
C GLN A 186 25.85 -6.63 11.06
N TRP A 187 25.37 -5.71 10.22
CA TRP A 187 24.02 -5.76 9.63
C TRP A 187 23.67 -7.10 8.97
N SER A 188 24.63 -7.77 8.33
CA SER A 188 24.42 -9.07 7.68
C SER A 188 24.46 -10.28 8.62
N ASN A 189 24.87 -10.11 9.89
CA ASN A 189 24.95 -11.19 10.87
C ASN A 189 23.64 -11.27 11.66
N GLU A 190 22.86 -12.33 11.42
CA GLU A 190 21.55 -12.51 12.05
C GLU A 190 21.65 -12.58 13.58
N SER A 191 22.55 -13.40 14.13
CA SER A 191 22.71 -13.57 15.58
C SER A 191 23.05 -12.23 16.26
N TRP A 192 23.91 -11.45 15.61
CA TRP A 192 24.28 -10.12 16.11
C TRP A 192 23.07 -9.16 16.10
N MET A 193 22.28 -9.18 15.02
CA MET A 193 21.11 -8.31 14.85
C MET A 193 19.89 -8.74 15.68
N GLN A 194 19.77 -10.02 16.05
CA GLN A 194 18.69 -10.50 16.92
C GLN A 194 18.65 -9.74 18.26
N SER A 195 19.82 -9.52 18.87
CA SER A 195 19.94 -8.77 20.12
C SER A 195 19.68 -7.26 19.99
N ARG A 196 19.50 -6.74 18.77
CA ARG A 196 19.44 -5.30 18.46
C ARG A 196 18.21 -4.90 17.66
N ILE A 197 17.36 -5.86 17.29
CA ILE A 197 16.13 -5.60 16.54
C ILE A 197 15.20 -4.61 17.26
N VAL A 198 15.21 -4.62 18.60
CA VAL A 198 14.44 -3.66 19.42
C VAL A 198 14.96 -2.24 19.19
N LYS A 199 16.28 -2.02 19.16
CA LYS A 199 16.87 -0.71 18.84
C LYS A 199 16.55 -0.25 17.41
N VAL A 200 16.52 -1.19 16.45
CA VAL A 200 16.10 -0.91 15.07
C VAL A 200 14.62 -0.47 15.02
N MET A 201 13.75 -1.14 15.78
CA MET A 201 12.36 -0.75 15.93
C MET A 201 12.20 0.60 16.63
N GLU A 202 12.98 0.88 17.68
CA GLU A 202 13.00 2.17 18.36
C GLU A 202 13.42 3.29 17.40
N ALA A 203 14.45 3.09 16.58
CA ALA A 203 14.85 4.03 15.54
C ALA A 203 13.71 4.29 14.55
N ALA A 204 13.05 3.24 14.05
CA ALA A 204 11.90 3.38 13.15
C ALA A 204 10.73 4.14 13.79
N ASN A 205 10.42 3.85 15.07
CA ASN A 205 9.42 4.58 15.83
C ASN A 205 9.83 6.05 16.00
N LYS A 206 11.09 6.36 16.32
CA LYS A 206 11.56 7.75 16.43
C LYS A 206 11.51 8.51 15.10
N ILE A 207 11.78 7.85 13.98
CA ILE A 207 11.58 8.42 12.63
C ILE A 207 10.13 8.83 12.42
N VAL A 208 9.17 7.97 12.80
CA VAL A 208 7.73 8.30 12.73
C VAL A 208 7.38 9.46 13.68
N GLN A 209 7.86 9.40 14.93
CA GLN A 209 7.56 10.41 15.94
C GLN A 209 8.03 11.81 15.52
N LYS A 210 9.26 11.94 15.01
CA LYS A 210 9.86 13.23 14.62
C LYS A 210 9.40 13.73 13.25
N GLY A 211 8.93 12.81 12.42
CA GLY A 211 8.45 13.09 11.07
C GLY A 211 6.94 13.28 10.96
N ILE A 212 6.19 13.19 12.06
CA ILE A 212 4.72 13.00 12.01
C ILE A 212 3.98 14.04 11.18
N ASP A 213 4.42 15.30 11.21
CA ASP A 213 3.81 16.40 10.46
C ASP A 213 4.25 16.45 8.98
N LEU A 214 5.19 15.59 8.59
CA LEU A 214 5.73 15.47 7.24
C LEU A 214 5.19 14.28 6.47
N GLN A 215 4.45 13.38 7.13
CA GLN A 215 4.00 12.13 6.52
C GLN A 215 3.24 12.40 5.22
N THR A 216 3.48 11.56 4.20
CA THR A 216 2.87 11.72 2.88
C THR A 216 2.13 10.45 2.46
N PRO A 217 1.06 10.55 1.63
CA PRO A 217 0.38 9.40 1.07
C PRO A 217 1.37 8.47 0.32
N PHE A 218 1.28 7.16 0.58
CA PHE A 218 2.28 6.18 0.17
C PHE A 218 1.69 4.89 -0.41
N ALA A 219 0.69 4.28 0.24
CA ALA A 219 0.13 3.02 -0.23
C ALA A 219 -1.39 3.07 -0.32
N ILE A 220 -1.95 2.49 -1.38
CA ILE A 220 -3.38 2.34 -1.59
C ILE A 220 -3.74 0.88 -1.30
N THR A 221 -4.69 0.65 -0.39
CA THR A 221 -5.23 -0.67 -0.10
C THR A 221 -6.71 -0.71 -0.44
N ALA A 222 -7.06 -1.37 -1.54
CA ALA A 222 -8.45 -1.71 -1.81
C ALA A 222 -8.81 -3.01 -1.10
N ILE A 223 -9.97 -3.01 -0.46
CA ILE A 223 -10.56 -4.19 0.17
C ILE A 223 -11.73 -4.68 -0.68
N TRP A 224 -11.94 -5.99 -0.67
CA TRP A 224 -13.18 -6.58 -1.15
C TRP A 224 -13.67 -7.64 -0.16
N ARG A 225 -14.95 -7.56 0.20
CA ARG A 225 -15.59 -8.42 1.19
C ARG A 225 -16.34 -9.58 0.55
N THR A 226 -16.26 -10.74 1.19
CA THR A 226 -16.94 -11.97 0.77
C THR A 226 -17.58 -12.70 1.92
N GLU A 227 -18.61 -13.50 1.64
CA GLU A 227 -19.18 -14.46 2.59
C GLU A 227 -18.17 -15.55 2.97
N GLY A 228 -17.42 -15.31 4.05
CA GLY A 228 -16.35 -16.21 4.51
C GLY A 228 -15.27 -16.40 3.43
N GLN A 229 -15.00 -17.65 3.06
CA GLN A 229 -14.04 -17.98 1.99
C GLN A 229 -14.69 -18.18 0.61
N LYS A 230 -16.02 -18.08 0.50
CA LYS A 230 -16.72 -18.27 -0.76
C LYS A 230 -16.41 -17.13 -1.74
N PRO A 231 -16.49 -17.34 -3.06
CA PRO A 231 -16.36 -16.27 -4.04
C PRO A 231 -17.70 -15.51 -4.22
N ILE A 232 -18.39 -15.24 -3.12
CA ILE A 232 -19.67 -14.52 -3.10
C ILE A 232 -19.42 -13.21 -2.36
N LEU A 233 -19.68 -12.08 -3.03
CA LEU A 233 -19.50 -10.75 -2.44
C LEU A 233 -20.57 -10.49 -1.38
N GLU A 234 -20.16 -9.86 -0.28
CA GLU A 234 -21.12 -9.30 0.68
C GLU A 234 -21.89 -8.13 0.05
N GLU A 235 -23.02 -7.74 0.64
CA GLU A 235 -23.81 -6.59 0.15
C GLU A 235 -22.95 -5.32 0.03
N ASN A 236 -22.20 -5.01 1.08
CA ASN A 236 -21.19 -3.94 1.13
C ASN A 236 -19.83 -4.55 0.79
N ALA A 237 -19.40 -4.41 -0.47
CA ALA A 237 -18.35 -5.24 -1.02
C ALA A 237 -16.99 -4.54 -1.10
N PHE A 238 -16.90 -3.30 -1.60
CA PHE A 238 -15.61 -2.68 -1.92
C PHE A 238 -15.39 -1.33 -1.23
N ASP A 239 -14.15 -1.10 -0.81
CA ASP A 239 -13.68 0.19 -0.32
C ASP A 239 -12.17 0.34 -0.58
N VAL A 240 -11.66 1.55 -0.35
CA VAL A 240 -10.23 1.85 -0.47
C VAL A 240 -9.74 2.68 0.70
N PHE A 241 -8.53 2.36 1.15
CA PHE A 241 -7.81 3.03 2.21
C PHE A 241 -6.49 3.52 1.66
N VAL A 242 -6.03 4.67 2.13
CA VAL A 242 -4.69 5.17 1.81
C VAL A 242 -3.86 5.27 3.07
N TRP A 243 -2.65 4.75 3.03
CA TRP A 243 -1.69 4.84 4.12
C TRP A 243 -0.73 5.98 3.82
N THR A 244 -0.38 6.76 4.83
CA THR A 244 0.85 7.53 4.76
C THR A 244 2.06 6.62 4.94
N ASP A 245 3.23 7.07 4.48
CA ASP A 245 4.50 6.36 4.64
C ASP A 245 4.76 5.97 6.11
N MET A 246 4.56 6.91 7.03
CA MET A 246 4.78 6.69 8.46
C MET A 246 3.72 5.79 9.10
N ALA A 247 2.48 5.80 8.61
CA ALA A 247 1.46 4.85 9.05
C ALA A 247 1.78 3.43 8.56
N PHE A 248 2.22 3.30 7.30
CA PHE A 248 2.56 2.01 6.70
C PHE A 248 3.78 1.36 7.39
N LEU A 249 4.76 2.18 7.81
CA LEU A 249 5.91 1.71 8.60
C LEU A 249 5.49 1.01 9.90
N GLN A 250 4.37 1.41 10.50
CA GLN A 250 3.90 0.80 11.76
C GLN A 250 3.51 -0.68 11.61
N LEU A 251 3.16 -1.16 10.41
CA LEU A 251 2.97 -2.59 10.17
C LEU A 251 4.20 -3.41 10.57
N PHE A 252 5.40 -2.89 10.26
CA PHE A 252 6.67 -3.53 10.56
C PHE A 252 7.04 -3.41 12.04
N THR A 253 6.84 -2.25 12.66
CA THR A 253 7.18 -2.05 14.08
C THR A 253 6.22 -2.80 15.01
N ASP A 254 4.95 -2.91 14.65
CA ASP A 254 3.98 -3.76 15.35
C ASP A 254 4.36 -5.23 15.29
N LYS A 255 4.92 -5.69 14.17
CA LYS A 255 5.39 -7.07 14.05
C LYS A 255 6.55 -7.38 15.00
N VAL A 256 7.49 -6.45 15.15
CA VAL A 256 8.61 -6.57 16.12
C VAL A 256 8.08 -6.48 17.55
N SER A 257 7.16 -5.55 17.83
CA SER A 257 6.56 -5.35 19.16
C SER A 257 5.83 -6.61 19.67
N ASN A 258 5.23 -7.37 18.75
CA ASN A 258 4.58 -8.64 19.05
C ASN A 258 5.55 -9.83 19.21
N ARG A 259 6.88 -9.61 19.23
CA ARG A 259 7.83 -10.61 19.73
C ARG A 259 7.54 -10.85 21.21
N GLY A 260 6.91 -11.98 21.53
CA GLY A 260 6.80 -12.42 22.93
C GLY A 260 8.17 -12.53 23.60
N SER A 261 8.21 -12.39 24.93
CA SER A 261 9.43 -12.31 25.77
C SER A 261 10.25 -13.61 25.90
N GLY A 262 9.93 -14.67 25.13
CA GLY A 262 10.56 -15.99 25.24
C GLY A 262 11.49 -16.31 24.07
N THR A 263 12.71 -16.76 24.41
CA THR A 263 13.84 -17.28 23.58
C THR A 263 14.20 -16.51 22.29
N ALA A 264 15.48 -16.54 21.92
CA ALA A 264 15.95 -15.93 20.67
C ALA A 264 15.27 -16.60 19.46
N LYS A 265 14.17 -16.00 18.98
CA LYS A 265 13.56 -16.34 17.71
C LYS A 265 14.44 -15.83 16.58
N SER A 266 14.52 -16.59 15.49
CA SER A 266 15.13 -16.11 14.24
C SER A 266 14.46 -14.80 13.79
N ILE A 267 15.19 -13.99 13.03
CA ILE A 267 14.66 -12.76 12.45
C ILE A 267 13.68 -13.15 11.35
N THR A 268 12.41 -12.77 11.53
CA THR A 268 11.35 -12.99 10.55
C THR A 268 11.50 -12.06 9.35
N ARG A 269 10.81 -12.37 8.24
CA ARG A 269 10.88 -11.53 7.02
C ARG A 269 10.53 -10.05 7.29
N PRO A 270 9.42 -9.70 7.99
CA PRO A 270 9.11 -8.30 8.27
C PRO A 270 10.17 -7.60 9.13
N GLU A 271 10.73 -8.30 10.12
CA GLU A 271 11.79 -7.74 10.97
C GLU A 271 13.07 -7.48 10.16
N ARG A 272 13.44 -8.41 9.27
CA ARG A 272 14.54 -8.22 8.33
C ARG A 272 14.29 -7.02 7.41
N SER A 273 13.07 -6.84 6.92
CA SER A 273 12.72 -5.67 6.11
C SER A 273 12.78 -4.36 6.88
N LEU A 274 12.49 -4.37 8.18
CA LEU A 274 12.72 -3.22 9.03
C LEU A 274 14.22 -2.91 9.17
N VAL A 275 15.06 -3.95 9.28
CA VAL A 275 16.52 -3.79 9.23
C VAL A 275 16.98 -3.22 7.88
N TRP A 276 16.46 -3.71 6.75
CA TRP A 276 16.74 -3.15 5.42
C TRP A 276 16.42 -1.65 5.38
N LEU A 277 15.23 -1.28 5.83
CA LEU A 277 14.77 0.10 5.80
C LEU A 277 15.66 1.02 6.65
N VAL A 278 15.88 0.68 7.92
CA VAL A 278 16.67 1.52 8.84
C VAL A 278 18.12 1.60 8.40
N SER A 279 18.72 0.48 7.95
CA SER A 279 20.09 0.48 7.45
C SER A 279 20.24 1.30 6.15
N ALA A 280 19.28 1.24 5.23
CA ALA A 280 19.29 2.05 4.02
C ALA A 280 19.09 3.56 4.31
N LEU A 281 18.22 3.90 5.26
CA LEU A 281 18.03 5.29 5.68
C LEU A 281 19.25 5.83 6.41
N PHE A 282 19.95 5.01 7.19
CA PHE A 282 21.23 5.36 7.81
C PHE A 282 22.29 5.67 6.75
N ASP A 283 22.49 4.77 5.79
CA ASP A 283 23.45 4.97 4.70
C ASP A 283 23.11 6.23 3.89
N TYR A 284 21.83 6.48 3.56
CA TYR A 284 21.38 7.72 2.94
C TYR A 284 21.70 8.96 3.81
N ALA A 285 21.38 8.89 5.09
CA ALA A 285 21.57 9.99 6.01
C ALA A 285 23.06 10.33 6.18
N ALA A 286 23.95 9.34 6.15
CA ALA A 286 25.40 9.54 6.22
C ALA A 286 26.02 9.95 4.88
N GLN A 287 25.66 9.27 3.79
CA GLN A 287 26.38 9.30 2.50
C GLN A 287 25.66 10.10 1.40
N ARG A 288 24.45 10.61 1.66
CA ARG A 288 23.59 11.35 0.71
C ARG A 288 23.03 10.52 -0.45
N THR A 289 23.24 9.21 -0.45
CA THR A 289 22.78 8.32 -1.52
C THR A 289 22.08 7.11 -0.93
N LEU A 290 20.83 6.90 -1.32
CA LEU A 290 20.00 5.78 -0.90
C LEU A 290 20.24 4.62 -1.88
N ASN A 291 20.91 3.58 -1.42
CA ASN A 291 21.19 2.38 -2.21
C ASN A 291 20.53 1.15 -1.57
N PHE A 292 19.22 1.00 -1.75
CA PHE A 292 18.46 -0.08 -1.11
C PHE A 292 18.90 -1.48 -1.56
N SER A 293 19.27 -1.65 -2.84
CA SER A 293 19.68 -2.95 -3.39
C SER A 293 20.91 -3.53 -2.70
N LYS A 294 21.84 -2.67 -2.25
CA LYS A 294 22.97 -3.07 -1.39
C LYS A 294 22.48 -3.73 -0.10
N HIS A 295 21.55 -3.12 0.63
CA HIS A 295 21.03 -3.66 1.88
C HIS A 295 20.20 -4.92 1.67
N HIS A 296 19.33 -4.93 0.65
CA HIS A 296 18.50 -6.08 0.29
C HIS A 296 19.34 -7.33 -0.06
N SER A 297 20.42 -7.15 -0.82
CA SER A 297 21.29 -8.26 -1.24
C SER A 297 22.21 -8.76 -0.13
N GLN A 298 22.69 -7.89 0.76
CA GLN A 298 23.66 -8.24 1.81
C GLN A 298 23.00 -8.78 3.09
N ILE A 299 21.76 -8.38 3.38
CA ILE A 299 21.10 -8.69 4.65
C ILE A 299 20.00 -9.73 4.38
N THR A 300 20.37 -11.00 4.19
CA THR A 300 19.40 -12.05 3.81
C THR A 300 18.93 -12.89 4.99
N TYR A 301 19.77 -13.10 6.01
CA TYR A 301 19.53 -13.98 7.15
C TYR A 301 18.99 -15.37 6.76
N GLY A 302 19.46 -15.92 5.63
CA GLY A 302 19.05 -17.24 5.15
C GLY A 302 17.58 -17.37 4.71
N THR A 303 16.80 -16.27 4.67
CA THR A 303 15.40 -16.28 4.24
C THR A 303 15.25 -15.86 2.78
N GLN A 304 14.26 -16.41 2.07
CA GLN A 304 13.97 -16.02 0.68
C GLN A 304 13.74 -14.50 0.57
N THR A 305 14.32 -13.88 -0.45
CA THR A 305 14.38 -12.42 -0.60
C THR A 305 13.31 -11.84 -1.53
N ASP A 306 12.41 -12.68 -2.07
CA ASP A 306 11.31 -12.31 -2.97
C ASP A 306 10.13 -11.62 -2.25
N LYS A 307 9.95 -11.89 -0.95
CA LYS A 307 8.95 -11.25 -0.08
C LYS A 307 9.62 -10.51 1.06
N ALA A 308 9.13 -9.30 1.32
CA ALA A 308 9.54 -8.50 2.46
C ALA A 308 8.72 -8.85 3.71
N GLY A 309 7.41 -9.07 3.58
CA GLY A 309 6.58 -9.40 4.72
C GLY A 309 5.16 -9.80 4.36
N ALA A 310 4.48 -10.40 5.33
CA ALA A 310 3.04 -10.62 5.30
C ALA A 310 2.47 -10.26 6.69
N PHE A 311 1.45 -9.42 6.69
CA PHE A 311 0.78 -8.93 7.90
C PHE A 311 -0.66 -9.41 7.87
N ALA A 312 -1.04 -10.24 8.83
CA ALA A 312 -2.36 -10.86 8.91
C ALA A 312 -2.89 -10.81 10.35
N GLY A 313 -4.19 -11.05 10.50
CA GLY A 313 -4.86 -11.09 11.80
C GLY A 313 -4.98 -9.70 12.40
N ASP A 314 -4.57 -9.55 13.67
CA ASP A 314 -4.82 -8.33 14.45
C ASP A 314 -3.97 -7.14 14.00
N ILE A 315 -2.82 -7.37 13.35
CA ILE A 315 -1.93 -6.28 12.90
C ILE A 315 -2.63 -5.38 11.87
N PRO A 316 -3.05 -5.87 10.69
CA PRO A 316 -3.77 -5.01 9.75
C PRO A 316 -5.11 -4.53 10.31
N LEU A 317 -5.82 -5.34 11.10
CA LEU A 317 -7.10 -4.94 11.70
C LEU A 317 -6.95 -3.75 12.65
N LYS A 318 -5.89 -3.69 13.46
CA LYS A 318 -5.60 -2.57 14.37
C LYS A 318 -5.61 -1.23 13.63
N HIS A 319 -5.08 -1.20 12.42
CA HIS A 319 -4.94 -0.01 11.60
C HIS A 319 -6.10 0.23 10.66
N LEU A 320 -6.78 -0.81 10.17
CA LEU A 320 -7.86 -0.70 9.18
C LEU A 320 -9.25 -0.61 9.81
N LYS A 321 -9.43 -1.04 11.08
CA LYS A 321 -10.75 -1.06 11.73
C LYS A 321 -11.44 0.31 11.65
N SER A 322 -12.53 0.37 10.90
CA SER A 322 -13.40 1.53 10.76
C SER A 322 -14.76 1.11 10.23
N GLN A 323 -15.69 2.06 10.14
CA GLN A 323 -16.99 1.80 9.55
C GLN A 323 -16.86 1.37 8.09
N GLU A 324 -15.96 1.96 7.32
CA GLU A 324 -15.65 1.65 5.93
C GLU A 324 -15.02 0.26 5.76
N PHE A 325 -14.28 -0.22 6.76
CA PHE A 325 -13.67 -1.56 6.70
C PHE A 325 -14.69 -2.65 6.96
N PHE A 326 -15.57 -2.44 7.94
CA PHE A 326 -16.63 -3.39 8.27
C PHE A 326 -17.79 -3.31 7.28
N ASN A 327 -18.15 -2.11 6.82
CA ASN A 327 -19.23 -1.88 5.88
C ASN A 327 -18.69 -1.06 4.69
N PRO A 328 -17.98 -1.71 3.76
CA PRO A 328 -17.47 -1.07 2.54
C PRO A 328 -18.55 -0.28 1.79
N ARG A 329 -18.19 0.89 1.28
CA ARG A 329 -19.20 1.85 0.81
C ARG A 329 -19.70 1.60 -0.62
N ILE A 330 -19.00 0.78 -1.40
CA ILE A 330 -19.48 0.29 -2.70
C ILE A 330 -20.16 -1.05 -2.51
N LYS A 331 -21.41 -1.12 -2.94
CA LYS A 331 -22.19 -2.35 -2.90
C LYS A 331 -21.84 -3.31 -4.03
N LYS A 332 -22.18 -4.59 -3.87
CA LYS A 332 -21.97 -5.60 -4.92
C LYS A 332 -22.75 -5.35 -6.21
N ASP A 333 -23.91 -4.70 -6.14
CA ASP A 333 -24.73 -4.32 -7.30
C ASP A 333 -24.16 -3.12 -8.06
N GLU A 334 -23.34 -2.29 -7.41
CA GLU A 334 -22.60 -1.18 -8.02
C GLU A 334 -21.34 -1.61 -8.78
N LEU A 335 -20.96 -2.89 -8.73
CA LEU A 335 -19.76 -3.43 -9.39
C LEU A 335 -19.68 -3.04 -10.88
N GLU A 336 -20.81 -3.12 -11.60
CA GLU A 336 -20.89 -2.80 -13.03
C GLU A 336 -20.74 -1.29 -13.35
N ASN A 337 -20.70 -0.44 -12.31
CA ASN A 337 -20.38 0.98 -12.46
C ASN A 337 -18.87 1.25 -12.35
N VAL A 338 -18.12 0.34 -11.71
CA VAL A 338 -16.65 0.41 -11.57
C VAL A 338 -15.95 -0.34 -12.72
N VAL A 339 -16.48 -1.52 -13.05
CA VAL A 339 -16.02 -2.38 -14.15
C VAL A 339 -17.13 -2.44 -15.18
N SER A 340 -16.86 -2.04 -16.43
CA SER A 340 -17.89 -2.02 -17.46
C SER A 340 -18.37 -3.44 -17.77
N LYS A 341 -19.61 -3.59 -18.25
CA LYS A 341 -20.19 -4.90 -18.57
C LYS A 341 -19.37 -5.65 -19.62
N GLU A 342 -18.88 -4.93 -20.62
CA GLU A 342 -18.08 -5.45 -21.72
C GLU A 342 -16.74 -6.02 -21.21
N ALA A 343 -16.22 -5.52 -20.09
CA ALA A 343 -14.98 -6.02 -19.49
C ALA A 343 -15.11 -7.49 -19.04
N PHE A 344 -16.30 -7.93 -18.64
CA PHE A 344 -16.52 -9.30 -18.15
C PHE A 344 -16.42 -10.36 -19.24
N ASP A 345 -16.54 -9.98 -20.52
CA ASP A 345 -16.28 -10.88 -21.66
C ASP A 345 -14.78 -11.22 -21.79
N TYR A 346 -13.92 -10.40 -21.20
CA TYR A 346 -12.46 -10.47 -21.33
C TYR A 346 -11.74 -10.80 -20.01
N LEU A 347 -12.43 -10.64 -18.87
CA LEU A 347 -11.90 -11.04 -17.58
C LEU A 347 -11.77 -12.56 -17.52
N MET A 348 -10.52 -13.04 -17.43
CA MET A 348 -10.24 -14.46 -17.22
C MET A 348 -10.20 -14.73 -15.71
N PRO A 349 -11.16 -15.49 -15.14
CA PRO A 349 -11.24 -15.72 -13.70
C PRO A 349 -10.15 -16.70 -13.23
N GLU A 350 -8.91 -16.23 -13.13
CA GLU A 350 -7.76 -17.01 -12.65
C GLU A 350 -7.55 -16.88 -11.13
N ARG A 351 -8.14 -15.85 -10.51
CA ARG A 351 -7.97 -15.57 -9.08
C ARG A 351 -9.30 -15.37 -8.39
N ARG A 352 -9.26 -15.46 -7.06
CA ARG A 352 -10.44 -15.38 -6.19
C ARG A 352 -11.29 -14.12 -6.42
N LEU A 353 -10.67 -12.95 -6.63
CA LEU A 353 -11.40 -11.72 -6.95
C LEU A 353 -12.07 -11.83 -8.32
N ASP A 354 -11.30 -12.21 -9.34
CA ASP A 354 -11.76 -12.34 -10.73
C ASP A 354 -12.98 -13.29 -10.79
N SER A 355 -12.95 -14.40 -10.05
CA SER A 355 -14.11 -15.29 -9.89
C SER A 355 -15.28 -14.62 -9.18
N ALA A 356 -15.06 -13.89 -8.09
CA ALA A 356 -16.13 -13.24 -7.32
C ALA A 356 -16.85 -12.15 -8.12
N ILE A 357 -16.11 -11.32 -8.86
CA ILE A 357 -16.70 -10.27 -9.71
C ILE A 357 -17.44 -10.87 -10.90
N MET A 358 -16.93 -11.97 -11.50
CA MET A 358 -17.61 -12.66 -12.59
C MET A 358 -18.92 -13.31 -12.13
N ILE A 359 -18.91 -14.00 -10.98
CA ILE A 359 -20.12 -14.57 -10.38
C ILE A 359 -21.15 -13.47 -10.11
N GLN A 360 -20.72 -12.34 -9.54
CA GLN A 360 -21.63 -11.23 -9.27
C GLN A 360 -22.23 -10.65 -10.56
N HIS A 361 -21.43 -10.51 -11.63
CA HIS A 361 -21.93 -10.08 -12.92
C HIS A 361 -23.01 -11.02 -13.48
N LEU A 362 -22.80 -12.34 -13.41
CA LEU A 362 -23.80 -13.33 -13.85
C LEU A 362 -25.11 -13.24 -13.03
N ILE A 363 -25.02 -13.02 -11.73
CA ILE A 363 -26.19 -12.80 -10.85
C ILE A 363 -26.95 -11.53 -11.26
N ASN A 364 -26.22 -10.45 -11.55
CA ASN A 364 -26.82 -9.18 -11.98
C ASN A 364 -27.55 -9.33 -13.34
N LEU A 365 -27.03 -10.16 -14.25
CA LEU A 365 -27.70 -10.47 -15.52
C LEU A 365 -28.99 -11.27 -15.30
N ALA A 366 -28.94 -12.33 -14.48
CA ALA A 366 -30.11 -13.17 -14.19
C ALA A 366 -31.25 -12.38 -13.52
N SER A 367 -30.92 -11.48 -12.58
CA SER A 367 -31.92 -10.65 -11.89
C SER A 367 -32.61 -9.63 -12.80
N LYS A 368 -31.98 -9.25 -13.93
CA LYS A 368 -32.54 -8.35 -14.93
C LYS A 368 -33.42 -9.06 -15.96
N SER A 369 -33.27 -10.38 -16.13
CA SER A 369 -34.14 -11.18 -17.01
C SER A 369 -35.46 -11.60 -16.36
N GLU A 370 -35.58 -11.44 -15.03
CA GLU A 370 -36.79 -11.75 -14.25
C GLU A 370 -37.71 -10.54 -14.02
N ASN A 371 -37.27 -9.34 -14.39
CA ASN A 371 -38.05 -8.09 -14.39
C ASN A 371 -38.30 -7.62 -15.83
#